data_AF-A0A1M6YE53-F1
#
_entry.id   AF-A0A1M6YE53-F1
#
_cell.length_a   1.000
_cell.length_b   1.000
_cell.length_c   1.000
_cell.angle_alpha   90.00
_cell.angle_beta   90.00
_cell.angle_gamma   90.00
#
_symmetry.space_group_name_H-M   'P 1'
#
loop_
_entity.id
_entity.type
_entity.pdbx_description
1 polymer ?
#
loop_
_entity_poly.entity_id
_entity_poly.type
_entity_poly.pdbx_seq_one_letter_code
_entity_poly.pdbx_strand_id
1 'polypeptide(L)'
;MSTVKDLAAACPYCGSHDLIRAIPETNPAAVIIVCNHCQKVVPNSPSPFHTQAQQKKAINDQVVDLCLSHGRIHGIQYYLTEMKKLGSDKISLAHAKQEVDNLLATRGLTHAIKKPNKNGCVIVLIALLLIAASLVYFFSR
;
A
#
# COMPACT_ATOMS: atom_id res chain seq x y z
N MET A 1 49.94 -9.44 20.23
CA MET A 1 49.48 -8.71 19.03
C MET A 1 48.85 -9.72 18.09
N SER A 2 47.55 -9.99 18.25
CA SER A 2 46.85 -11.01 17.47
C SER A 2 46.36 -10.41 16.16
N THR A 3 46.80 -11.02 15.06
CA THR A 3 46.54 -10.61 13.68
C THR A 3 45.09 -10.84 13.29
N VAL A 4 44.50 -9.85 12.63
CA VAL A 4 43.10 -9.73 12.19
C VAL A 4 42.72 -10.69 11.03
N LYS A 5 43.36 -11.86 10.93
CA LYS A 5 43.35 -12.71 9.71
C LYS A 5 42.38 -13.89 9.70
N ASP A 6 41.68 -14.19 10.81
CA ASP A 6 40.87 -15.42 10.90
C ASP A 6 39.35 -15.21 11.02
N LEU A 7 38.81 -14.00 10.79
CA LEU A 7 37.39 -13.70 11.07
C LEU A 7 36.38 -13.81 9.89
N ALA A 8 36.77 -14.30 8.71
CA ALA A 8 35.83 -14.31 7.56
C ALA A 8 35.83 -15.62 6.77
N ALA A 9 35.67 -16.77 7.45
CA ALA A 9 35.40 -18.05 6.78
C ALA A 9 33.91 -18.26 6.43
N ALA A 10 33.02 -17.45 7.03
CA ALA A 10 31.58 -17.59 6.87
C ALA A 10 30.87 -16.23 6.89
N CYS A 11 29.75 -16.15 6.17
CA CYS A 11 28.93 -14.95 6.08
C CYS A 11 28.37 -14.62 7.49
N PRO A 12 28.52 -13.38 7.98
CA PRO A 12 28.07 -13.01 9.32
C PRO A 12 26.55 -13.09 9.52
N TYR A 13 25.77 -13.17 8.43
CA TYR A 13 24.31 -13.19 8.46
C TYR A 13 23.71 -14.59 8.36
N CYS A 14 24.39 -15.53 7.71
CA CYS A 14 23.81 -16.85 7.42
C CYS A 14 24.78 -18.03 7.56
N GLY A 15 26.04 -17.77 7.92
CA GLY A 15 27.05 -18.83 8.05
C GLY A 15 27.49 -19.47 6.73
N SER A 16 27.02 -18.96 5.58
CA SER A 16 27.41 -19.48 4.25
C SER A 16 28.87 -19.17 3.93
N HIS A 17 29.54 -20.12 3.28
CA HIS A 17 30.95 -20.01 2.89
C HIS A 17 31.12 -19.41 1.48
N ASP A 18 30.02 -19.18 0.75
CA ASP A 18 30.03 -18.56 -0.59
C ASP A 18 30.11 -17.03 -0.49
N LEU A 19 31.25 -16.53 -0.03
CA LEU A 19 31.49 -15.13 0.26
C LEU A 19 31.80 -14.31 -1.02
N ILE A 20 31.19 -13.12 -1.12
CA ILE A 20 31.47 -12.11 -2.16
C ILE A 20 31.91 -10.82 -1.46
N ARG A 21 32.87 -10.10 -2.04
CA ARG A 21 33.22 -8.74 -1.60
C ARG A 21 32.24 -7.74 -2.21
N ALA A 22 31.49 -7.04 -1.37
CA ALA A 22 30.71 -5.88 -1.78
C ALA A 22 31.48 -4.60 -1.44
N ILE A 23 31.67 -3.72 -2.42
CA ILE A 23 32.23 -2.38 -2.22
C ILE A 23 31.04 -1.41 -2.12
N PRO A 24 30.73 -0.84 -0.96
CA PRO A 24 29.69 0.16 -0.85
C PRO A 24 30.14 1.46 -1.54
N GLU A 25 29.28 1.98 -2.43
CA GLU A 25 29.49 3.20 -3.23
C GLU A 25 29.80 4.43 -2.36
N THR A 26 29.34 4.46 -1.10
CA THR A 26 29.48 5.60 -0.19
C THR A 26 30.88 5.73 0.42
N ASN A 27 31.65 4.64 0.48
CA ASN A 27 33.02 4.67 0.99
C ASN A 27 33.83 3.49 0.41
N PRO A 28 34.72 3.73 -0.57
CA PRO A 28 35.47 2.65 -1.23
C PRO A 28 36.43 1.92 -0.29
N ALA A 29 36.69 2.48 0.90
CA ALA A 29 37.52 1.88 1.94
C ALA A 29 36.76 0.89 2.86
N ALA A 30 35.42 0.90 2.85
CA ALA A 30 34.61 0.07 3.75
C ALA A 30 34.16 -1.23 3.05
N VAL A 31 35.07 -2.18 2.84
CA VAL A 31 34.72 -3.46 2.18
C VAL A 31 33.98 -4.38 3.14
N ILE A 32 32.74 -4.75 2.80
CA ILE A 32 31.94 -5.72 3.57
C ILE A 32 31.94 -7.05 2.81
N ILE A 33 32.20 -8.14 3.53
CA ILE A 33 32.22 -9.50 2.97
C ILE A 33 30.89 -10.17 3.33
N VAL A 34 30.06 -10.44 2.33
CA VAL A 34 28.72 -11.06 2.47
C VAL A 34 28.53 -12.10 1.37
N CYS A 35 27.78 -13.17 1.64
CA CYS A 35 27.53 -14.17 0.60
C CYS A 35 26.57 -13.67 -0.49
N ASN A 36 26.56 -14.34 -1.65
CA ASN A 36 25.66 -13.99 -2.78
C ASN A 36 24.18 -13.90 -2.37
N HIS A 37 23.75 -14.80 -1.48
CA HIS A 37 22.39 -14.81 -0.98
C HIS A 37 22.09 -13.56 -0.13
N CYS A 38 23.00 -13.20 0.78
CA CYS A 38 22.84 -12.05 1.67
C CYS A 38 23.15 -10.72 0.98
N GLN A 39 23.96 -10.69 -0.07
CA GLN A 39 24.19 -9.49 -0.89
C GLN A 39 22.87 -8.93 -1.44
N LYS A 40 21.94 -9.81 -1.82
CA LYS A 40 20.61 -9.43 -2.29
C LYS A 40 19.70 -8.88 -1.19
N VAL A 41 20.03 -9.15 0.07
CA VAL A 41 19.25 -8.80 1.27
C VAL A 41 19.82 -7.57 1.97
N VAL A 42 21.08 -7.19 1.75
CA VAL A 42 21.63 -5.89 2.18
C VAL A 42 21.03 -4.84 1.26
N PRO A 43 19.97 -4.11 1.66
CA PRO A 43 19.47 -3.02 0.86
C PRO A 43 20.55 -1.94 0.94
N ASN A 44 20.87 -1.32 -0.20
CA ASN A 44 21.48 0.00 -0.22
C ASN A 44 20.80 0.87 0.86
N SER A 45 21.61 1.65 1.56
CA SER A 45 21.28 2.51 2.70
C SER A 45 19.81 2.97 2.79
N PRO A 46 19.24 3.12 3.99
CA PRO A 46 17.87 3.61 4.16
C PRO A 46 17.78 5.07 3.71
N SER A 47 17.60 5.29 2.42
CA SER A 47 17.14 6.57 1.92
C SER A 47 15.66 6.70 2.31
N PRO A 48 15.22 7.85 2.85
CA PRO A 48 13.83 8.06 3.24
C PRO A 48 12.84 7.86 2.07
N PHE A 49 13.32 7.91 0.82
CA PHE A 49 12.57 7.63 -0.40
C PHE A 49 12.25 6.14 -0.61
N HIS A 50 13.13 5.23 -0.17
CA HIS A 50 12.92 3.79 -0.36
C HIS A 50 11.80 3.27 0.57
N THR A 51 11.71 3.82 1.78
CA THR A 51 10.66 3.52 2.75
C THR A 51 9.29 4.01 2.27
N GLN A 52 9.22 5.19 1.65
CA GLN A 52 7.97 5.73 1.10
C GLN A 52 7.45 4.90 -0.07
N ALA A 53 8.32 4.42 -0.96
CA ALA A 53 7.92 3.56 -2.07
C ALA A 53 7.39 2.20 -1.58
N GLN A 54 8.03 1.62 -0.56
CA GLN A 54 7.56 0.38 0.07
C GLN A 54 6.24 0.58 0.82
N GLN A 55 6.09 1.69 1.55
CA GLN A 55 4.83 2.04 2.22
C GLN A 55 3.69 2.27 1.22
N LYS A 56 3.95 2.99 0.13
CA LYS A 56 2.97 3.18 -0.95
C LYS A 56 2.55 1.84 -1.56
N LYS A 57 3.48 0.91 -1.75
CA LYS A 57 3.16 -0.45 -2.23
C LYS A 57 2.28 -1.21 -1.24
N ALA A 58 2.60 -1.18 0.05
CA ALA A 58 1.80 -1.84 1.09
C ALA A 58 0.37 -1.26 1.17
N ILE A 59 0.25 0.07 1.10
CA ILE A 59 -1.06 0.76 1.04
C ILE A 59 -1.84 0.30 -0.19
N ASN A 60 -1.20 0.26 -1.35
CA ASN A 60 -1.84 -0.17 -2.60
C ASN A 60 -2.37 -1.60 -2.53
N ASP A 61 -1.60 -2.54 -1.97
CA ASP A 61 -2.03 -3.92 -1.81
C ASP A 61 -3.23 -4.03 -0.84
N GLN A 62 -3.21 -3.25 0.23
CA GLN A 62 -4.32 -3.20 1.20
C GLN A 62 -5.59 -2.55 0.62
N VAL A 63 -5.45 -1.50 -0.19
CA VAL A 63 -6.57 -0.88 -0.92
C VAL A 63 -7.26 -1.88 -1.84
N VAL A 64 -6.50 -2.74 -2.51
CA VAL A 64 -7.08 -3.80 -3.36
C VAL A 64 -7.92 -4.75 -2.53
N ASP A 65 -7.38 -5.23 -1.40
CA ASP A 65 -8.11 -6.14 -0.51
C ASP A 65 -9.41 -5.53 0.03
N LEU A 66 -9.36 -4.25 0.43
CA LEU A 66 -10.53 -3.48 0.86
C LEU A 66 -11.56 -3.32 -0.27
N CYS A 67 -11.11 -3.04 -1.50
CA CYS A 67 -11.98 -2.95 -2.67
C CYS A 67 -12.70 -4.28 -2.98
N LEU A 68 -12.04 -5.41 -2.75
CA LEU A 68 -12.61 -6.74 -2.99
C LEU A 68 -13.57 -7.17 -1.87
N SER A 69 -13.24 -6.90 -0.61
CA SER A 69 -14.01 -7.35 0.55
C SER A 69 -15.18 -6.43 0.93
N HIS A 70 -14.96 -5.11 0.92
CA HIS A 70 -15.89 -4.09 1.40
C HIS A 70 -16.43 -3.19 0.27
N GLY A 71 -15.82 -3.25 -0.91
CA GLY A 71 -16.22 -2.49 -2.08
C GLY A 71 -15.41 -1.22 -2.29
N ARG A 72 -15.59 -0.63 -3.48
CA ARG A 72 -14.74 0.46 -4.01
C ARG A 72 -14.64 1.69 -3.11
N ILE A 73 -15.73 2.06 -2.44
CA ILE A 73 -15.79 3.29 -1.63
C ILE A 73 -14.83 3.20 -0.44
N HIS A 74 -14.77 2.04 0.22
CA HIS A 74 -13.89 1.84 1.38
C HIS A 74 -12.42 1.88 0.96
N GLY A 75 -12.06 1.28 -0.18
CA GLY A 75 -10.69 1.34 -0.68
C GLY A 75 -10.24 2.75 -1.04
N ILE A 76 -11.10 3.57 -1.67
CA ILE A 76 -10.79 4.97 -1.99
C ILE A 76 -10.60 5.81 -0.71
N GLN A 77 -11.46 5.62 0.29
CA GLN A 77 -11.36 6.35 1.55
C GLN A 77 -10.09 5.97 2.34
N TYR A 78 -9.74 4.68 2.34
CA TYR A 78 -8.50 4.20 2.94
C TYR A 78 -7.27 4.79 2.24
N TYR A 79 -7.22 4.74 0.91
CA TYR A 79 -6.13 5.30 0.12
C TYR A 79 -5.90 6.79 0.40
N LEU A 80 -6.98 7.56 0.43
CA LEU A 80 -6.93 9.01 0.70
C LEU A 80 -6.39 9.29 2.11
N THR A 81 -6.84 8.51 3.09
CA THR A 81 -6.41 8.67 4.49
C THR A 81 -4.94 8.32 4.68
N GLU A 82 -4.49 7.20 4.13
CA GLU A 82 -3.09 6.75 4.23
C GLU A 82 -2.14 7.64 3.43
N MET A 83 -2.52 8.08 2.23
CA MET A 83 -1.67 9.00 1.47
C MET A 83 -1.57 10.39 2.12
N LYS A 84 -2.62 10.85 2.82
CA LYS A 84 -2.56 12.08 3.60
C LYS A 84 -1.59 11.95 4.78
N LYS A 85 -1.56 10.80 5.46
CA LYS A 85 -0.57 10.50 6.52
C LYS A 85 0.87 10.51 6.03
N LEU A 86 1.08 10.15 4.76
CA LEU A 86 2.40 10.18 4.11
C LEU A 86 2.88 11.59 3.73
N GLY A 87 2.17 12.66 4.13
CA GLY A 87 2.56 14.05 3.85
C GLY A 87 2.08 14.57 2.49
N SER A 88 1.19 13.84 1.81
CA SER A 88 0.56 14.30 0.59
C SER A 88 -0.73 15.05 0.91
N ASP A 89 -0.60 16.22 1.53
CA ASP A 89 -1.73 17.04 2.01
C ASP A 89 -2.65 17.59 0.89
N LYS A 90 -2.31 17.36 -0.39
CA LYS A 90 -3.04 17.89 -1.55
C LYS A 90 -3.69 16.83 -2.43
N ILE A 91 -3.88 15.61 -1.95
CA ILE A 91 -4.59 14.59 -2.75
C ILE A 91 -6.09 14.89 -2.71
N SER A 92 -6.62 15.28 -3.86
CA SER A 92 -8.06 15.46 -4.06
C SER A 92 -8.76 14.10 -4.15
N LEU A 93 -10.03 14.06 -3.77
CA LEU A 93 -10.84 12.85 -3.84
C LEU A 93 -10.96 12.31 -5.28
N ALA A 94 -10.97 13.20 -6.27
CA ALA A 94 -10.94 12.82 -7.69
C ALA A 94 -9.64 12.11 -8.07
N HIS A 95 -8.49 12.60 -7.57
CA HIS A 95 -7.20 11.98 -7.83
C HIS A 95 -7.09 10.60 -7.16
N ALA A 96 -7.51 10.50 -5.89
CA ALA A 96 -7.56 9.22 -5.17
C ALA A 96 -8.43 8.19 -5.91
N LYS A 97 -9.61 8.59 -6.40
CA LYS A 97 -10.48 7.73 -7.22
C LYS A 97 -9.76 7.24 -8.48
N GLN A 98 -9.16 8.15 -9.24
CA GLN A 98 -8.50 7.80 -10.49
C GLN A 98 -7.31 6.86 -10.28
N GLU A 99 -6.53 7.07 -9.22
CA GLU A 99 -5.39 6.22 -8.90
C GLU A 99 -5.85 4.81 -8.50
N VAL A 100 -6.86 4.69 -7.64
CA VAL A 100 -7.46 3.40 -7.27
C VAL A 100 -8.09 2.69 -8.48
N ASP A 101 -8.72 3.43 -9.39
CA ASP A 101 -9.30 2.89 -10.62
C ASP A 101 -8.24 2.35 -11.57
N ASN A 102 -7.17 3.10 -11.77
CA ASN A 102 -5.99 2.62 -12.53
C ASN A 102 -5.35 1.41 -11.87
N LEU A 103 -5.29 1.40 -10.54
CA LEU A 103 -4.68 0.32 -9.76
C LEU A 103 -5.49 -0.99 -9.82
N LEU A 104 -6.82 -0.89 -9.93
CA LEU A 104 -7.71 -2.02 -10.15
C LEU A 104 -7.72 -2.45 -11.63
N ALA A 105 -7.63 -1.50 -12.57
CA ALA A 105 -7.56 -1.76 -14.01
C ALA A 105 -6.26 -2.48 -14.40
N THR A 106 -5.11 -2.01 -13.92
CA THR A 106 -3.79 -2.64 -14.16
C THR A 106 -3.70 -4.06 -13.64
N ARG A 107 -4.48 -4.42 -12.61
CA ARG A 107 -4.58 -5.78 -12.07
C ARG A 107 -5.73 -6.61 -12.62
N GLY A 108 -6.53 -6.07 -13.56
CA GLY A 108 -7.70 -6.76 -14.13
C GLY A 108 -8.84 -7.01 -13.15
N LEU A 109 -8.86 -6.33 -12.00
CA LEU A 109 -9.80 -6.55 -10.90
C LEU A 109 -11.08 -5.71 -11.01
N THR A 110 -11.26 -4.96 -12.11
CA THR A 110 -12.41 -4.07 -12.34
C THR A 110 -13.76 -4.77 -12.23
N HIS A 111 -13.84 -6.06 -12.56
CA HIS A 111 -15.05 -6.87 -12.45
C HIS A 111 -15.18 -7.67 -11.15
N ALA A 112 -14.11 -7.79 -10.36
CA ALA A 112 -14.07 -8.54 -9.11
C ALA A 112 -14.50 -7.72 -7.88
N ILE A 113 -14.64 -6.40 -8.05
CA ILE A 113 -15.05 -5.49 -6.98
C ILE A 113 -16.49 -5.83 -6.55
N LYS A 114 -16.68 -6.04 -5.24
CA LYS A 114 -17.99 -6.27 -4.64
C LYS A 114 -18.97 -5.17 -5.04
N LYS A 115 -20.01 -5.55 -5.79
CA LYS A 115 -21.07 -4.62 -6.20
C LYS A 115 -21.81 -4.10 -4.96
N PRO A 116 -22.21 -2.82 -4.95
CA PRO A 116 -22.99 -2.26 -3.85
C PRO A 116 -24.29 -3.04 -3.67
N ASN A 117 -24.66 -3.27 -2.40
CA ASN A 117 -25.80 -4.09 -2.03
C ASN A 117 -27.11 -3.48 -2.58
N LYS A 118 -27.92 -4.29 -3.27
CA LYS A 118 -29.22 -3.90 -3.84
C LYS A 118 -30.23 -3.45 -2.77
N ASN A 119 -29.99 -3.80 -1.51
CA ASN A 119 -30.85 -3.44 -0.38
C ASN A 119 -30.94 -1.92 -0.14
N GLY A 120 -29.95 -1.13 -0.60
CA GLY A 120 -30.01 0.33 -0.50
C GLY A 120 -31.21 0.95 -1.24
N CYS A 121 -31.69 0.30 -2.30
CA CYS A 121 -32.86 0.78 -3.06
C CYS A 121 -34.16 0.73 -2.23
N VAL A 122 -34.33 -0.29 -1.39
CA VAL A 122 -35.51 -0.43 -0.53
C VAL A 122 -35.56 0.67 0.53
N ILE A 123 -34.41 1.01 1.12
CA ILE A 123 -34.30 2.09 2.11
C ILE A 123 -34.68 3.44 1.49
N VAL A 124 -34.21 3.71 0.26
CA VAL A 124 -34.54 4.93 -0.47
C VAL A 124 -36.05 5.00 -0.78
N LEU A 125 -36.66 3.89 -1.21
CA LEU A 125 -38.10 3.81 -1.46
C LEU A 125 -38.94 4.13 -0.21
N ILE A 126 -38.58 3.57 0.94
CA ILE A 126 -39.26 3.83 2.21
C ILE A 126 -39.14 5.31 2.60
N ALA A 127 -37.94 5.89 2.48
CA ALA A 127 -37.74 7.31 2.78
C ALA A 127 -38.57 8.22 1.86
N LEU A 128 -38.66 7.89 0.58
CA LEU A 128 -39.44 8.65 -0.41
C LEU A 128 -40.95 8.60 -0.10
N LEU A 129 -41.46 7.43 0.28
CA LEU A 129 -42.85 7.26 0.72
C LEU A 129 -43.18 8.09 1.96
N LEU A 130 -42.27 8.15 2.94
CA LEU A 130 -42.47 8.97 4.15
C LEU A 130 -42.52 10.47 3.84
N ILE A 131 -41.66 10.94 2.94
CA ILE A 131 -41.68 12.33 2.48
C ILE A 131 -42.99 12.64 1.76
N ALA A 132 -43.41 11.77 0.82
CA ALA A 132 -44.66 11.93 0.09
C ALA A 132 -45.87 11.95 1.03
N ALA A 133 -45.94 11.04 2.01
CA ALA A 133 -47.00 11.01 3.01
C ALA A 133 -47.02 12.28 3.88
N SER A 134 -45.84 12.79 4.26
CA SER A 134 -45.72 14.04 5.02
C SER A 134 -46.23 15.25 4.23
N LEU A 135 -45.90 15.31 2.93
CA LEU A 135 -46.39 16.37 2.03
C LEU A 135 -47.90 16.30 1.85
N VAL A 136 -48.45 15.11 1.58
CA VAL A 136 -49.89 14.93 1.42
C VAL A 136 -50.62 15.32 2.71
N TYR A 137 -50.13 14.91 3.87
CA TYR A 137 -50.70 15.29 5.16
C TYR A 137 -50.65 16.82 5.38
N PHE A 138 -49.54 17.47 5.02
CA PHE A 138 -49.37 18.91 5.18
C PHE A 138 -50.24 19.73 4.23
N PHE A 139 -50.46 19.26 2.99
CA PHE A 139 -51.28 19.96 1.99
C PHE A 139 -52.76 19.58 2.01
N SER A 140 -53.13 18.47 2.64
CA SER A 140 -54.53 18.05 2.80
C SER A 140 -55.18 18.53 4.11
N ARG A 141 -54.44 19.27 4.92
CA ARG A 141 -54.90 19.88 6.18
C ARG A 141 -54.73 21.37 6.11
#